data_AF-M3A2N6-F1
#
_entry.id   AF-M3A2N6-F1
#
_cell.length_a   1.000
_cell.length_b   1.000
_cell.length_c   1.000
_cell.angle_alpha   90.00
_cell.angle_beta   90.00
_cell.angle_gamma   90.00
#
_symmetry.space_group_name_H-M   'P 1'
#
loop_
_entity.id
_entity.type
_entity.pdbx_description
1 polymer ?
#
loop_
_entity_poly.entity_id
_entity_poly.type
_entity_poly.pdbx_seq_one_letter_code
_entity_poly.pdbx_strand_id
1 'polypeptide(L)'
;MAHDPAEAPRAAGLGGRLLTFAGDGEFSALSGAVTALVCAPSTDHPGYGDVLEWTVTTTAEVIALKLGPIVNGGIADYHIKIRTPDGRIVEIGELPAPECHLWIAIVDALTGDTHRARHHLAPVVHGTDREGQIRALLEALAWLDRLLDIPAFPEPDTATG
;
A
#
# COMPACT_ATOMS: atom_id res chain seq x y z
N MET A 1 -0.76 -21.02 -4.85
CA MET A 1 0.25 -21.31 -3.80
C MET A 1 -0.39 -20.88 -2.50
N ALA A 2 -0.54 -21.78 -1.53
CA ALA A 2 -1.17 -21.46 -0.26
C ALA A 2 -0.18 -20.64 0.59
N HIS A 3 -0.62 -19.48 1.08
CA HIS A 3 0.17 -18.60 1.94
C HIS A 3 0.47 -19.32 3.26
N ASP A 4 1.75 -19.40 3.65
CA ASP A 4 2.12 -19.90 4.96
C ASP A 4 1.74 -18.84 6.01
N PRO A 5 0.89 -19.13 7.01
CA PRO A 5 0.49 -18.16 8.02
C PRO A 5 1.67 -17.58 8.84
N ALA A 6 2.86 -18.19 8.78
CA ALA A 6 4.08 -17.65 9.38
C ALA A 6 4.78 -16.55 8.55
N GLU A 7 4.44 -16.40 7.27
CA GLU A 7 5.02 -15.38 6.38
C GLU A 7 4.46 -13.98 6.66
N ALA A 8 3.17 -13.87 6.97
CA ALA A 8 2.51 -12.58 7.19
C ALA A 8 3.14 -11.74 8.33
N PRO A 9 3.44 -12.31 9.54
CA PRO A 9 4.13 -11.56 10.59
C PRO A 9 5.54 -11.10 10.21
N ARG A 10 6.25 -11.89 9.38
CA ARG A 10 7.60 -11.54 8.91
C ARG A 10 7.55 -10.44 7.86
N ALA A 11 6.59 -10.52 6.92
CA ALA A 11 6.35 -9.48 5.93
C ALA A 11 5.99 -8.14 6.59
N ALA A 12 5.14 -8.18 7.62
CA ALA A 12 4.81 -7.02 8.42
C ALA A 12 6.04 -6.42 9.13
N GLY A 13 6.89 -7.27 9.72
CA GLY A 13 8.13 -6.81 10.36
C GLY A 13 9.09 -6.13 9.40
N LEU A 14 9.27 -6.70 8.19
CA LEU A 14 10.13 -6.10 7.16
C LEU A 14 9.50 -4.82 6.58
N GLY A 15 8.22 -4.84 6.23
CA GLY A 15 7.50 -3.68 5.71
C GLY A 15 7.48 -2.52 6.69
N GLY A 16 7.23 -2.78 7.98
CA GLY A 16 7.30 -1.77 9.04
C GLY A 16 8.70 -1.16 9.17
N ARG A 17 9.76 -1.96 9.06
CA ARG A 17 11.14 -1.45 9.06
C ARG A 17 11.44 -0.56 7.85
N LEU A 18 10.98 -0.95 6.66
CA LEU A 18 11.13 -0.11 5.46
C LEU A 18 10.38 1.21 5.62
N LEU A 19 9.19 1.18 6.21
CA LEU A 19 8.41 2.36 6.52
C LEU A 19 9.10 3.28 7.54
N THR A 20 9.77 2.72 8.56
CA THR A 20 10.63 3.50 9.48
C THR A 20 11.72 4.25 8.73
N PHE A 21 12.42 3.60 7.78
CA PHE A 21 13.42 4.31 6.97
C PHE A 21 12.82 5.44 6.13
N ALA A 22 11.59 5.29 5.64
CA ALA A 22 10.91 6.35 4.91
C ALA A 22 10.59 7.54 5.82
N GLY A 23 9.98 7.29 6.98
CA GLY A 23 9.59 8.33 7.94
C GLY A 23 10.79 9.06 8.58
N ASP A 24 11.91 8.36 8.81
CA ASP A 24 13.14 8.95 9.35
C ASP A 24 13.96 9.69 8.26
N GLY A 25 13.55 9.64 6.99
CA GLY A 25 14.28 10.24 5.88
C GLY A 25 15.58 9.51 5.53
N GLU A 26 15.74 8.26 5.94
CA GLU A 26 16.91 7.42 5.68
C GLU A 26 16.87 6.79 4.27
N PHE A 27 16.78 7.64 3.23
CA PHE A 27 16.57 7.19 1.84
C PHE A 27 17.64 6.22 1.32
N SER A 28 18.88 6.35 1.76
CA SER A 28 19.97 5.42 1.41
C SER A 28 19.74 4.03 2.01
N ALA A 29 19.28 3.95 3.26
CA ALA A 29 18.98 2.69 3.94
C ALA A 29 17.74 2.03 3.33
N LEU A 30 16.69 2.82 3.06
CA LEU A 30 15.48 2.39 2.37
C LEU A 30 15.79 1.80 0.98
N SER A 31 16.50 2.56 0.14
CA SER A 31 16.84 2.13 -1.22
C SER A 31 17.71 0.88 -1.22
N GLY A 32 18.70 0.79 -0.32
CA GLY A 32 19.53 -0.39 -0.15
C GLY A 32 18.72 -1.64 0.25
N ALA A 33 17.79 -1.48 1.21
CA ALA A 33 16.96 -2.58 1.68
C ALA A 33 15.96 -3.07 0.62
N VAL A 34 15.31 -2.16 -0.10
CA VAL A 34 14.40 -2.52 -1.21
C VAL A 34 15.17 -3.18 -2.35
N THR A 35 16.35 -2.66 -2.70
CA THR A 35 17.21 -3.28 -3.72
C THR A 35 17.62 -4.69 -3.32
N ALA A 36 18.01 -4.91 -2.05
CA ALA A 36 18.35 -6.24 -1.56
C ALA A 36 17.16 -7.21 -1.63
N LEU A 37 15.97 -6.75 -1.24
CA LEU A 37 14.74 -7.54 -1.29
C LEU A 37 14.42 -8.02 -2.72
N VAL A 38 14.61 -7.17 -3.73
CA VAL A 38 14.29 -7.47 -5.13
C VAL A 38 15.42 -8.23 -5.85
N CYS A 39 16.67 -7.82 -5.66
CA CYS A 39 17.81 -8.33 -6.41
C CYS A 39 18.52 -9.53 -5.76
N ALA A 40 18.38 -9.71 -4.45
CA ALA A 40 19.00 -10.79 -3.69
C ALA A 40 17.95 -11.50 -2.79
N PRO A 41 16.92 -12.12 -3.38
CA PRO A 41 15.86 -12.76 -2.61
C PRO A 41 16.43 -13.90 -1.76
N SER A 42 16.01 -13.94 -0.49
CA SER A 42 16.39 -14.97 0.48
C SER A 42 15.19 -15.85 0.76
N THR A 43 15.41 -17.16 0.93
CA THR A 43 14.37 -18.10 1.37
C THR A 43 14.01 -17.93 2.85
N ASP A 44 14.85 -17.24 3.62
CA ASP A 44 14.68 -17.06 5.06
C ASP A 44 13.86 -15.80 5.41
N HIS A 45 13.63 -14.93 4.42
CA HIS A 45 12.95 -13.65 4.56
C HIS A 45 11.73 -13.59 3.65
N PRO A 46 10.73 -12.74 3.98
CA PRO A 46 9.59 -12.51 3.11
C PRO A 46 10.03 -12.08 1.71
N GLY A 47 9.31 -12.54 0.68
CA GLY A 47 9.55 -12.12 -0.68
C GLY A 47 9.06 -10.69 -0.94
N TYR A 48 9.50 -10.13 -2.06
CA TYR A 48 9.00 -8.85 -2.57
C TYR A 48 7.46 -8.79 -2.61
N GLY A 49 6.82 -9.87 -3.11
CA GLY A 49 5.36 -9.94 -3.23
C GLY A 49 4.65 -9.86 -1.87
N ASP A 50 5.18 -10.52 -0.84
CA ASP A 50 4.59 -10.53 0.50
C ASP A 50 4.70 -9.15 1.15
N VAL A 51 5.83 -8.47 1.00
CA VAL A 51 6.02 -7.10 1.51
C VAL A 51 5.13 -6.10 0.77
N LEU A 52 4.99 -6.26 -0.54
CA LEU A 52 4.11 -5.41 -1.34
C LEU A 52 2.63 -5.60 -0.96
N GLU A 53 2.19 -6.85 -0.80
CA GLU A 53 0.84 -7.19 -0.34
C GLU A 53 0.58 -6.60 1.06
N TRP A 54 1.52 -6.76 1.99
CA TRP A 54 1.44 -6.14 3.31
C TRP A 54 1.33 -4.61 3.22
N THR A 55 2.12 -3.96 2.36
CA THR A 55 2.10 -2.50 2.21
C THR A 55 0.75 -2.02 1.68
N VAL A 56 0.18 -2.72 0.70
CA VAL A 56 -1.13 -2.41 0.08
C VAL A 56 -2.27 -2.59 1.07
N THR A 57 -2.28 -3.71 1.80
CA THR A 57 -3.30 -3.99 2.82
C THR A 57 -3.22 -3.01 3.98
N THR A 58 -2.02 -2.70 4.48
CA THR A 58 -1.80 -1.68 5.52
C THR A 58 -2.25 -0.30 5.04
N THR A 59 -2.01 0.04 3.77
CA THR A 59 -2.49 1.31 3.19
C THR A 59 -4.01 1.40 3.22
N ALA A 60 -4.71 0.32 2.84
CA ALA A 60 -6.16 0.25 2.94
C ALA A 60 -6.65 0.39 4.40
N GLU A 61 -6.03 -0.29 5.35
CA GLU A 61 -6.37 -0.19 6.77
C GLU A 61 -6.18 1.23 7.31
N VAL A 62 -5.09 1.90 6.95
CA VAL A 62 -4.81 3.29 7.34
C VAL A 62 -5.84 4.25 6.75
N ILE A 63 -6.24 4.07 5.48
CA ILE A 63 -7.30 4.87 4.87
C ILE A 63 -8.62 4.66 5.61
N ALA A 64 -9.01 3.40 5.87
CA ALA A 64 -10.23 3.08 6.60
C ALA A 64 -10.23 3.70 8.01
N LEU A 65 -9.10 3.60 8.71
CA LEU A 65 -8.91 4.21 10.04
C LEU A 65 -9.08 5.74 9.99
N LYS A 66 -8.52 6.40 8.98
CA LYS A 66 -8.59 7.87 8.85
C LYS A 66 -9.97 8.35 8.45
N LEU A 67 -10.72 7.60 7.65
CA LEU A 67 -12.10 7.96 7.28
C LEU A 67 -13.09 7.81 8.44
N GLY A 68 -12.75 7.00 9.45
CA GLY A 68 -13.56 6.84 10.66
C GLY A 68 -14.93 6.21 10.40
N PRO A 69 -15.88 6.33 11.35
CA PRO A 69 -17.19 5.66 11.28
C PRO A 69 -18.08 6.08 10.10
N ILE A 70 -17.69 7.14 9.36
CA ILE A 70 -18.38 7.64 8.17
C ILE A 70 -18.57 6.52 7.13
N VAL A 71 -17.76 5.46 7.19
CA VAL A 71 -17.75 4.34 6.24
C VAL A 71 -18.44 3.07 6.76
N ASN A 72 -18.96 3.06 8.00
CA ASN A 72 -19.59 1.89 8.62
C ASN A 72 -20.98 1.52 8.04
N GLY A 73 -21.35 2.05 6.87
CA GLY A 73 -22.61 1.78 6.17
C GLY A 73 -22.65 0.51 5.32
N GLY A 74 -21.51 -0.17 5.12
CA GLY A 74 -21.41 -1.41 4.34
C GLY A 74 -21.54 -1.18 2.83
N ILE A 75 -20.59 -1.75 2.07
CA ILE A 75 -20.54 -1.70 0.60
C ILE A 75 -20.44 -0.26 0.06
N ALA A 76 -19.54 0.56 0.63
CA ALA A 76 -19.22 1.83 0.01
C ALA A 76 -18.38 1.58 -1.26
N ASP A 77 -18.85 2.07 -2.41
CA ASP A 77 -17.99 2.21 -3.59
C ASP A 77 -16.96 3.31 -3.30
N TYR A 78 -15.72 2.91 -3.01
CA TYR A 78 -14.64 3.86 -2.77
C TYR A 78 -14.18 4.47 -4.09
N HIS A 79 -14.39 5.78 -4.23
CA HIS A 79 -13.85 6.56 -5.33
C HIS A 79 -12.64 7.35 -4.84
N ILE A 80 -11.44 6.83 -5.08
CA ILE A 80 -10.19 7.52 -4.79
C ILE A 80 -9.77 8.32 -6.02
N LYS A 81 -9.53 9.61 -5.83
CA LYS A 81 -9.00 10.51 -6.84
C LYS A 81 -7.68 11.10 -6.36
N ILE A 82 -6.71 11.19 -7.25
CA ILE A 82 -5.39 11.74 -6.92
C ILE A 82 -5.33 13.17 -7.41
N ARG A 83 -5.05 14.10 -6.49
CA ARG A 83 -4.78 15.50 -6.82
C ARG A 83 -3.28 15.68 -6.99
N THR A 84 -2.84 16.00 -8.19
CA THR A 84 -1.43 16.30 -8.47
C THR A 84 -1.03 17.68 -7.94
N PRO A 85 0.28 17.97 -7.78
CA PRO A 85 0.75 19.24 -7.24
C PRO A 85 0.31 20.49 -8.02
N ASP A 86 0.09 20.35 -9.33
CA ASP A 86 -0.47 21.40 -10.21
C ASP A 86 -2.00 21.57 -10.08
N GLY A 87 -2.64 20.80 -9.20
CA GLY A 87 -4.07 20.87 -8.90
C GLY A 87 -4.96 20.06 -9.83
N ARG A 88 -4.40 19.34 -10.82
CA ARG A 88 -5.17 18.42 -11.66
C ARG A 88 -5.67 17.23 -10.84
N ILE A 89 -6.86 16.76 -11.17
CA ILE A 89 -7.45 15.54 -10.60
C ILE A 89 -7.24 14.42 -11.63
N VAL A 90 -6.69 13.31 -11.17
CA VAL A 90 -6.40 12.12 -11.96
C VAL A 90 -7.15 10.94 -11.35
N GLU A 91 -7.90 10.21 -12.18
CA GLU A 91 -8.58 8.98 -11.75
C GLU A 91 -7.55 7.83 -11.68
N ILE A 92 -7.76 6.84 -10.80
CA ILE A 92 -6.82 5.71 -10.64
C ILE A 92 -6.53 5.01 -11.99
N GLY A 93 -7.56 4.84 -12.83
CA GLY A 93 -7.42 4.18 -14.13
C GLY A 93 -6.61 4.98 -15.16
N GLU A 94 -6.31 6.25 -14.88
CA GLU A 94 -5.49 7.13 -15.73
C GLU A 94 -4.02 7.14 -15.30
N LEU A 95 -3.68 6.54 -14.15
CA LEU A 95 -2.30 6.42 -13.72
C LEU A 95 -1.52 5.47 -14.64
N PRO A 96 -0.22 5.73 -14.85
CA PRO A 96 0.64 4.75 -15.49
C PRO A 96 0.74 3.47 -14.63
N ALA A 97 1.16 2.38 -15.28
CA ALA A 97 1.61 1.20 -14.55
C ALA A 97 3.05 1.42 -14.03
N PRO A 98 3.40 0.92 -12.83
CA PRO A 98 2.61 0.00 -11.99
C PRO A 98 1.60 0.67 -11.03
N GLU A 99 1.57 2.00 -10.94
CA GLU A 99 0.83 2.77 -9.94
C GLU A 99 -0.69 2.54 -10.02
N CYS A 100 -1.26 2.41 -11.22
CA CYS A 100 -2.67 2.08 -11.39
C CYS A 100 -3.03 0.73 -10.73
N HIS A 101 -2.19 -0.28 -10.89
CA HIS A 101 -2.40 -1.61 -10.31
C HIS A 101 -2.33 -1.59 -8.78
N LEU A 102 -1.38 -0.82 -8.22
CA LEU A 102 -1.26 -0.65 -6.77
C LEU A 102 -2.51 0.00 -6.18
N TRP A 103 -2.98 1.10 -6.78
CA TRP A 103 -4.15 1.81 -6.29
C TRP A 103 -5.46 1.01 -6.45
N ILE A 104 -5.62 0.26 -7.53
CA ILE A 104 -6.77 -0.66 -7.68
C ILE A 104 -6.72 -1.72 -6.58
N ALA A 105 -5.55 -2.31 -6.30
CA ALA A 105 -5.42 -3.30 -5.25
C ALA A 105 -5.68 -2.74 -3.84
N ILE A 106 -5.30 -1.47 -3.58
CA ILE A 106 -5.65 -0.76 -2.34
C ILE A 106 -7.18 -0.60 -2.22
N VAL A 107 -7.86 -0.23 -3.30
CA VAL A 107 -9.34 -0.10 -3.32
C VAL A 107 -10.00 -1.46 -3.08
N ASP A 108 -9.54 -2.53 -3.72
CA ASP A 108 -10.08 -3.87 -3.46
C ASP A 108 -9.86 -4.28 -2.00
N ALA A 109 -8.67 -4.04 -1.45
CA ALA A 109 -8.38 -4.30 -0.04
C ALA A 109 -9.28 -3.48 0.91
N LEU A 110 -9.55 -2.22 0.58
CA LEU A 110 -10.50 -1.36 1.31
C LEU A 110 -11.92 -1.92 1.33
N THR A 111 -12.33 -2.61 0.26
CA THR A 111 -13.64 -3.29 0.19
C THR A 111 -13.66 -4.67 0.86
N GLY A 112 -12.51 -5.12 1.37
CA GLY A 112 -12.34 -6.44 1.96
C GLY A 112 -12.15 -7.57 0.94
N ASP A 113 -12.03 -7.27 -0.36
CA ASP A 113 -11.78 -8.27 -1.41
C ASP A 113 -10.27 -8.53 -1.59
N THR A 114 -9.70 -9.26 -0.64
CA THR A 114 -8.26 -9.62 -0.66
C THR A 114 -7.88 -10.45 -1.88
N HIS A 115 -8.83 -11.21 -2.46
CA HIS A 115 -8.56 -12.00 -3.66
C HIS A 115 -8.39 -11.11 -4.89
N ARG A 116 -9.27 -10.12 -5.08
CA ARG A 116 -9.11 -9.12 -6.15
C ARG A 116 -7.88 -8.26 -5.94
N ALA A 117 -7.58 -7.85 -4.71
CA ALA A 117 -6.36 -7.12 -4.40
C ALA A 117 -5.11 -7.88 -4.88
N ARG A 118 -5.00 -9.18 -4.54
CA ARG A 118 -3.91 -10.04 -5.04
C ARG A 118 -3.89 -10.18 -6.56
N HIS A 119 -5.06 -10.32 -7.17
CA HIS A 119 -5.17 -10.41 -8.64
C HIS A 119 -4.60 -9.16 -9.32
N HIS A 120 -4.94 -7.96 -8.82
CA HIS A 120 -4.44 -6.70 -9.36
C HIS A 120 -2.97 -6.42 -9.00
N LEU A 121 -2.43 -7.03 -7.94
CA LEU A 121 -1.00 -6.98 -7.65
C LEU A 121 -0.15 -7.91 -8.51
N ALA A 122 -0.72 -9.00 -9.05
CA ALA A 122 0.04 -9.99 -9.82
C ALA A 122 0.88 -9.39 -10.98
N PRO A 123 0.40 -8.40 -11.76
CA PRO A 123 1.21 -7.71 -12.77
C PRO A 123 2.43 -6.96 -12.19
N VAL A 124 2.32 -6.42 -10.98
CA VAL A 124 3.43 -5.72 -10.30
C VAL A 124 4.43 -6.75 -9.75
N VAL A 125 3.93 -7.85 -9.19
CA VAL A 125 4.77 -8.91 -8.61
C VAL A 125 5.49 -9.74 -9.67
N HIS A 126 4.83 -10.06 -10.78
CA HIS A 126 5.35 -11.03 -11.76
C HIS A 126 5.58 -10.45 -13.16
N GLY A 127 4.90 -9.35 -13.51
CA GLY A 127 4.94 -8.76 -14.85
C GLY A 127 5.95 -7.61 -15.01
N THR A 128 6.56 -7.17 -13.91
CA THR A 128 7.47 -6.02 -13.87
C THR A 128 8.92 -6.48 -13.71
N ASP A 129 9.86 -5.77 -14.36
CA ASP A 129 11.29 -6.00 -14.15
C ASP A 129 11.74 -5.55 -12.76
N ARG A 130 12.98 -5.88 -12.39
CA ARG A 130 13.51 -5.57 -11.04
C ARG A 130 13.50 -4.07 -10.74
N GLU A 131 13.82 -3.24 -11.73
CA GLU A 131 13.81 -1.79 -11.56
C GLU A 131 12.38 -1.28 -11.28
N GLY A 132 11.40 -1.75 -12.05
CA GLY A 132 10.01 -1.40 -11.81
C GLY A 132 9.47 -1.96 -10.49
N GLN A 133 9.92 -3.14 -10.04
CA GLN A 133 9.57 -3.69 -8.72
C GLN A 133 10.10 -2.81 -7.58
N ILE A 134 11.38 -2.41 -7.66
CA ILE A 134 12.01 -1.49 -6.70
C ILE A 134 11.22 -0.18 -6.65
N ARG A 135 10.97 0.44 -7.81
CA ARG A 135 10.21 1.69 -7.92
C ARG A 135 8.81 1.55 -7.33
N ALA A 136 8.07 0.51 -7.69
CA ALA A 136 6.71 0.27 -7.20
C ALA A 136 6.65 0.19 -5.66
N LEU A 137 7.59 -0.52 -5.03
CA LEU A 137 7.59 -0.65 -3.58
C LEU A 137 8.02 0.65 -2.89
N LEU A 138 9.00 1.36 -3.42
CA LEU A 138 9.39 2.68 -2.91
C LEU A 138 8.22 3.67 -2.97
N GLU A 139 7.48 3.68 -4.07
CA GLU A 139 6.29 4.52 -4.23
C GLU A 139 5.18 4.11 -3.27
N ALA A 140 4.88 2.82 -3.15
CA ALA A 140 3.87 2.31 -2.22
C ALA A 140 4.19 2.71 -0.76
N LEU A 141 5.45 2.59 -0.33
CA LEU A 141 5.90 3.01 0.99
C LEU A 141 5.80 4.53 1.18
N ALA A 142 6.16 5.31 0.17
CA ALA A 142 6.03 6.77 0.23
C ALA A 142 4.56 7.23 0.29
N TRP A 143 3.63 6.49 -0.31
CA TRP A 143 2.20 6.76 -0.16
C TRP A 143 1.71 6.44 1.25
N LEU A 144 2.10 5.27 1.79
CA LEU A 144 1.74 4.87 3.15
C LEU A 144 2.27 5.86 4.20
N ASP A 145 3.53 6.25 4.09
CA ASP A 145 4.17 7.26 4.94
C ASP A 145 3.40 8.60 4.93
N ARG A 146 3.15 9.15 3.73
CA ARG A 146 2.34 10.38 3.60
C ARG A 146 0.93 10.23 4.15
N LEU A 147 0.29 9.08 3.95
CA LEU A 147 -1.05 8.85 4.49
C LEU A 147 -1.00 8.90 6.01
N LEU A 148 0.00 8.30 6.66
CA LEU A 148 0.15 8.31 8.11
C LEU A 148 0.23 9.72 8.69
N ASP A 149 0.84 10.67 7.98
CA ASP A 149 0.91 12.08 8.38
C ASP A 149 -0.41 12.85 8.29
N ILE A 150 -1.40 12.35 7.52
CA ILE A 150 -2.70 13.03 7.37
C ILE A 150 -3.54 12.83 8.65
N PRO A 151 -4.08 13.87 9.30
CA PRO A 151 -4.95 13.68 10.47
C PRO A 151 -6.20 12.87 10.09
N ALA A 152 -6.69 12.04 11.02
CA ALA A 152 -7.98 11.37 10.83
C ALA A 152 -9.10 12.40 10.68
N PHE A 153 -10.11 12.07 9.88
CA PHE A 153 -11.32 12.89 9.79
C PHE A 153 -11.99 12.93 11.16
N PRO A 154 -12.44 14.11 11.63
CA PRO A 154 -13.13 14.20 12.89
C PRO A 154 -14.38 13.32 12.84
N GLU A 155 -14.66 12.62 13.94
CA GLU A 155 -15.95 11.97 14.10
C GLU A 155 -17.04 13.03 13.94
N PRO A 156 -18.13 12.76 13.20
CA PRO A 156 -19.24 13.70 13.15
C PRO A 156 -19.71 13.94 14.58
N ASP A 157 -19.67 15.20 15.03
CA ASP A 157 -20.11 15.60 16.36
C ASP A 157 -21.47 14.95 16.64
N THR A 158 -21.50 13.94 17.51
CA THR A 158 -22.76 13.42 18.07
C THR A 158 -23.23 14.42 19.12
N ALA A 159 -23.51 15.63 18.68
CA ALA A 159 -24.03 16.72 19.49
C ALA A 159 -25.33 17.21 18.86
N THR A 160 -26.37 16.38 18.89
CA THR A 160 -27.75 16.87 19.01
C THR A 160 -28.66 15.76 19.55
N GLY A 161 -29.29 16.00 20.69
CA GLY A 161 -30.29 15.14 21.32
C GLY A 161 -30.49 15.50 22.78
#